data_AF-A0A2G2YYN6-F1
#
_entry.id   AF-A0A2G2YYN6-F1
#
_cell.length_a   1.000
_cell.length_b   1.000
_cell.length_c   1.000
_cell.angle_alpha   90.00
_cell.angle_beta   90.00
_cell.angle_gamma   90.00
#
_symmetry.space_group_name_H-M   'P 1'
#
loop_
_entity.id
_entity.type
_entity.pdbx_description
1 polymer ?
#
loop_
_entity_poly.entity_id
_entity_poly.type
_entity_poly.pdbx_seq_one_letter_code
_entity_poly.pdbx_strand_id
1 'polypeptide(L)'
;MEGSSKSNASVQQLTAEAAAQLQEGIGMVLARWTALQMAIENEWGGRGTREKSNQLNIDIFFAFSQSKEQVYMDDIEEILDEFMISLNTEVNDGSLEEVAEKLMYMHEECLDGNFNSIKMLRETNVGRKPATYVRQDASDDDDSSNEGDDRDENLPNNSSDMAIDSMETQSSLGQDMMVEPAIKKPAEVDDDGWTTVATRRNKGRRN
;
A
#
# COMPACT_ATOMS: atom_id res chain seq x y z
N MET A 1 -7.46 -59.73 -9.29
CA MET A 1 -6.99 -58.69 -10.23
C MET A 1 -8.01 -57.56 -10.15
N GLU A 2 -7.73 -56.30 -9.87
CA GLU A 2 -6.51 -55.48 -9.98
C GLU A 2 -6.45 -54.51 -8.80
N GLY A 3 -5.24 -54.21 -8.34
CA GLY A 3 -4.99 -53.19 -7.33
C GLY A 3 -5.19 -51.80 -7.94
N SER A 4 -6.07 -51.00 -7.34
CA SER A 4 -6.07 -49.56 -7.56
C SER A 4 -4.87 -48.97 -6.83
N SER A 5 -3.78 -48.81 -7.58
CA SER A 5 -2.64 -47.98 -7.22
C SER A 5 -3.14 -46.55 -6.99
N LYS A 6 -3.37 -46.19 -5.72
CA LYS A 6 -3.45 -44.79 -5.32
C LYS A 6 -2.06 -44.21 -5.57
N SER A 7 -1.92 -43.44 -6.64
CA SER A 7 -0.75 -42.60 -6.89
C SER A 7 -0.61 -41.67 -5.69
N ASN A 8 0.39 -41.93 -4.85
CA ASN A 8 0.88 -40.98 -3.88
C ASN A 8 1.44 -39.80 -4.69
N ALA A 9 0.64 -38.76 -4.87
CA ALA A 9 1.15 -37.47 -5.31
C ALA A 9 2.03 -36.97 -4.17
N SER A 10 3.34 -37.18 -4.30
CA SER A 10 4.31 -36.58 -3.40
C SER A 10 4.15 -35.08 -3.49
N VAL A 11 3.66 -34.45 -2.42
CA VAL A 11 3.72 -33.00 -2.24
C VAL A 11 5.20 -32.64 -2.34
N GLN A 12 5.57 -32.01 -3.45
CA GLN A 12 6.94 -31.59 -3.68
C GLN A 12 7.21 -30.45 -2.71
N GLN A 13 8.05 -30.70 -1.71
CA GLN A 13 8.46 -29.67 -0.76
C GLN A 13 9.62 -28.88 -1.37
N LEU A 14 9.50 -27.56 -1.35
CA LEU A 14 10.58 -26.65 -1.72
C LEU A 14 11.84 -26.94 -0.90
N THR A 15 12.99 -26.99 -1.56
CA THR A 15 14.28 -27.02 -0.86
C THR A 15 14.53 -25.69 -0.16
N ALA A 16 15.39 -25.66 0.86
CA ALA A 16 15.70 -24.41 1.58
C ALA A 16 16.27 -23.30 0.66
N GLU A 17 17.02 -23.68 -0.37
CA GLU A 17 17.54 -22.75 -1.39
C GLU A 17 16.41 -22.23 -2.28
N ALA A 18 15.54 -23.11 -2.79
CA ALA A 18 14.40 -22.73 -3.61
C ALA A 18 13.42 -21.84 -2.85
N ALA A 19 13.21 -22.12 -1.56
CA ALA A 19 12.37 -21.32 -0.68
C ALA A 19 12.92 -19.90 -0.50
N ALA A 20 14.23 -19.75 -0.26
CA ALA A 20 14.85 -18.44 -0.14
C ALA A 20 14.76 -17.62 -1.45
N GLN A 21 14.97 -18.29 -2.59
CA GLN A 21 14.85 -17.65 -3.90
C GLN A 21 13.41 -17.28 -4.24
N LEU A 22 12.45 -18.14 -3.90
CA LEU A 22 11.02 -17.86 -4.06
C LEU A 22 10.61 -16.64 -3.25
N GLN A 23 10.97 -16.57 -1.97
CA GLN A 23 10.65 -15.43 -1.10
C GLN A 23 11.21 -14.11 -1.65
N GLU A 24 12.45 -14.12 -2.15
CA GLU A 24 13.04 -12.95 -2.80
C GLU A 24 12.28 -12.59 -4.09
N GLY A 25 11.93 -13.61 -4.88
CA GLY A 25 11.14 -13.48 -6.09
C GLY A 25 9.77 -12.85 -5.87
N ILE A 26 9.02 -13.33 -4.88
CA ILE A 26 7.73 -12.78 -4.46
C ILE A 26 7.88 -11.29 -4.16
N GLY A 27 8.88 -10.93 -3.36
CA GLY A 27 9.16 -9.53 -3.03
C GLY A 27 9.43 -8.66 -4.26
N MET A 28 10.16 -9.18 -5.25
CA MET A 28 10.42 -8.47 -6.51
C MET A 28 9.16 -8.32 -7.38
N VAL A 29 8.27 -9.32 -7.42
CA VAL A 29 7.00 -9.22 -8.16
C VAL A 29 6.10 -8.16 -7.51
N LEU A 30 5.94 -8.21 -6.20
CA LEU A 30 5.15 -7.22 -5.44
C LEU A 30 5.71 -5.81 -5.59
N ALA A 31 7.03 -5.64 -5.60
CA ALA A 31 7.68 -4.35 -5.84
C ALA A 31 7.38 -3.76 -7.24
N ARG A 32 6.98 -4.60 -8.21
CA ARG A 32 6.61 -4.17 -9.56
C ARG A 32 5.12 -3.93 -9.75
N TRP A 33 4.30 -4.41 -8.82
CA TRP A 33 2.87 -4.24 -8.90
C TRP A 33 2.50 -2.78 -8.64
N THR A 34 2.08 -2.09 -9.70
CA THR A 34 1.83 -0.64 -9.68
C THR A 34 0.72 -0.26 -8.70
N ALA A 35 -0.35 -1.05 -8.61
CA ALA A 35 -1.43 -0.82 -7.65
C ALA A 35 -0.92 -0.81 -6.20
N LEU A 36 -0.08 -1.79 -5.84
CA LEU A 36 0.54 -1.88 -4.53
C LEU A 36 1.52 -0.72 -4.27
N GLN A 37 2.36 -0.37 -5.25
CA GLN A 37 3.28 0.76 -5.10
C GLN A 37 2.53 2.09 -4.90
N MET A 38 1.44 2.32 -5.64
CA MET A 38 0.58 3.48 -5.46
C MET A 38 -0.07 3.49 -4.07
N ALA A 39 -0.53 2.34 -3.58
CA ALA A 39 -1.10 2.23 -2.24
C ALA A 39 -0.09 2.57 -1.14
N ILE A 40 1.17 2.16 -1.30
CA ILE A 40 2.27 2.47 -0.37
C ILE A 40 2.64 3.95 -0.43
N GLU A 41 2.83 4.51 -1.63
CA GLU A 41 3.24 5.90 -1.81
C GLU A 41 2.19 6.89 -1.30
N ASN A 42 0.90 6.57 -1.48
CA ASN A 42 -0.20 7.43 -1.05
C ASN A 42 -0.72 7.08 0.35
N GLU A 43 -0.10 6.13 1.06
CA GLU A 43 -0.52 5.66 2.38
C GLU A 43 -2.02 5.31 2.44
N TRP A 44 -2.57 4.62 1.43
CA TRP A 44 -4.00 4.30 1.35
C TRP A 44 -4.50 3.48 2.57
N GLY A 45 -3.62 2.68 3.19
CA GLY A 45 -3.87 1.98 4.46
C GLY A 45 -3.32 2.68 5.71
N GLY A 46 -2.94 3.96 5.62
CA GLY A 46 -2.31 4.76 6.68
C GLY A 46 -0.82 4.48 6.88
N ARG A 47 -0.25 4.98 8.00
CA ARG A 47 1.21 4.90 8.31
C ARG A 47 1.77 3.48 8.38
N GLY A 48 0.91 2.47 8.54
CA GLY A 48 1.29 1.04 8.57
C GLY A 48 1.36 0.37 7.20
N THR A 49 1.01 1.06 6.11
CA THR A 49 0.91 0.45 4.76
C THR A 49 2.21 -0.23 4.32
N ARG A 50 3.36 0.39 4.61
CA ARG A 50 4.66 -0.18 4.24
C ARG A 50 5.00 -1.44 5.03
N GLU A 51 4.66 -1.49 6.31
CA GLU A 51 4.86 -2.68 7.14
C GLU A 51 3.93 -3.82 6.72
N LYS A 52 2.66 -3.51 6.46
CA LYS A 52 1.68 -4.44 5.89
C LYS A 52 2.16 -5.01 4.55
N SER A 53 2.70 -4.19 3.66
CA SER A 53 3.24 -4.68 2.38
C SER A 53 4.40 -5.66 2.54
N ASN A 54 5.25 -5.50 3.56
CA ASN A 54 6.28 -6.49 3.85
C ASN A 54 5.67 -7.78 4.39
N GLN A 55 4.60 -7.68 5.19
CA GLN A 55 3.87 -8.83 5.70
C GLN A 55 3.22 -9.64 4.57
N LEU A 56 2.68 -9.00 3.53
CA LEU A 56 2.13 -9.67 2.36
C LEU A 56 3.12 -10.66 1.71
N ASN A 57 4.39 -10.30 1.60
CA ASN A 57 5.42 -11.20 1.06
C ASN A 57 5.52 -12.48 1.92
N ILE A 58 5.52 -12.32 3.25
CA ILE A 58 5.59 -13.43 4.20
C ILE A 58 4.32 -14.29 4.09
N ASP A 59 3.15 -13.66 3.98
CA ASP A 59 1.86 -14.35 3.92
C ASP A 59 1.73 -15.19 2.64
N ILE A 60 2.12 -14.64 1.49
CA ILE A 60 2.16 -15.37 0.21
C ILE A 60 3.19 -16.51 0.28
N PHE A 61 4.38 -16.25 0.82
CA PHE A 61 5.39 -17.31 0.99
C PHE A 61 4.89 -18.43 1.90
N PHE A 62 4.19 -18.08 2.97
CA PHE A 62 3.57 -19.03 3.88
C PHE A 62 2.46 -19.81 3.19
N ALA A 63 1.65 -19.18 2.34
CA ALA A 63 0.65 -19.85 1.52
C ALA A 63 1.29 -20.92 0.63
N PHE A 64 2.45 -20.65 0.01
CA PHE A 64 3.19 -21.65 -0.78
C PHE A 64 3.88 -22.74 0.06
N SER A 65 4.33 -22.43 1.28
CA SER A 65 5.16 -23.34 2.08
C SER A 65 4.37 -24.21 3.07
N GLN A 66 3.26 -23.69 3.61
CA GLN A 66 2.45 -24.33 4.65
C GLN A 66 1.29 -25.16 4.07
N SER A 67 0.88 -24.86 2.83
CA SER A 67 -0.18 -25.59 2.14
C SER A 67 0.24 -27.05 1.93
N LYS A 68 -0.48 -27.94 2.61
CA LYS A 68 -0.32 -29.40 2.42
C LYS A 68 -0.98 -29.89 1.13
N GLU A 69 -1.74 -29.02 0.49
CA GLU A 69 -2.48 -29.20 -0.75
C GLU A 69 -1.89 -28.26 -1.81
N GLN A 70 -2.12 -28.56 -3.09
CA GLN A 70 -1.69 -27.68 -4.16
C GLN A 70 -2.33 -26.30 -3.96
N VAL A 71 -1.51 -25.25 -3.91
CA VAL A 71 -2.01 -23.87 -3.97
C VAL A 71 -2.60 -23.65 -5.34
N TYR A 72 -3.83 -23.15 -5.40
CA TYR A 72 -4.48 -22.77 -6.65
C TYR A 72 -4.33 -21.27 -6.89
N MET A 73 -4.57 -20.87 -8.14
CA MET A 73 -4.57 -19.47 -8.55
C MET A 73 -5.55 -18.65 -7.70
N ASP A 74 -6.78 -19.15 -7.54
CA ASP A 74 -7.84 -18.53 -6.73
C ASP A 74 -7.40 -18.24 -5.28
N ASP A 75 -6.60 -19.11 -4.66
CA ASP A 75 -6.11 -18.91 -3.29
C ASP A 75 -5.15 -17.71 -3.20
N ILE A 76 -4.27 -17.54 -4.20
CA ILE A 76 -3.34 -16.41 -4.26
C ILE A 76 -4.08 -15.12 -4.60
N GLU A 77 -5.05 -15.18 -5.51
CA GLU A 77 -5.91 -14.05 -5.86
C GLU A 77 -6.68 -13.53 -4.64
N GLU A 78 -7.28 -14.43 -3.85
CA GLU A 78 -8.00 -14.07 -2.62
C GLU A 78 -7.07 -13.39 -1.60
N ILE A 79 -5.85 -13.92 -1.39
CA ILE A 79 -4.86 -13.28 -0.50
C ILE A 79 -4.49 -11.87 -0.97
N LEU A 80 -4.29 -11.68 -2.27
CA LEU A 80 -3.96 -10.37 -2.85
C LEU A 80 -5.13 -9.39 -2.74
N ASP A 81 -6.36 -9.85 -3.00
CA ASP A 81 -7.57 -9.02 -2.94
C ASP A 81 -7.87 -8.59 -1.50
N GLU A 82 -7.91 -9.55 -0.57
CA GLU A 82 -8.08 -9.26 0.86
C GLU A 82 -7.03 -8.26 1.36
N PHE A 83 -5.79 -8.39 0.90
CA PHE A 83 -4.73 -7.46 1.24
C PHE A 83 -5.00 -6.04 0.70
N MET A 84 -5.39 -5.90 -0.57
CA MET A 84 -5.70 -4.59 -1.16
C MET A 84 -6.90 -3.94 -0.49
N ILE A 85 -7.94 -4.72 -0.16
CA ILE A 85 -9.08 -4.27 0.65
C ILE A 85 -8.60 -3.79 2.03
N SER A 86 -7.63 -4.46 2.65
CA SER A 86 -7.02 -4.03 3.93
C SER A 86 -6.27 -2.69 3.85
N LEU A 87 -5.89 -2.28 2.64
CA LEU A 87 -5.33 -0.97 2.30
C LEU A 87 -6.41 0.00 1.80
N ASN A 88 -7.69 -0.33 1.95
CA ASN A 88 -8.83 0.46 1.49
C ASN A 88 -8.78 0.75 -0.02
N THR A 89 -8.34 -0.24 -0.80
CA THR A 89 -8.13 -0.16 -2.24
C THR A 89 -8.82 -1.35 -2.92
N GLU A 90 -9.53 -1.08 -4.01
CA GLU A 90 -10.12 -2.12 -4.85
C GLU A 90 -9.39 -2.11 -6.20
N VAL A 91 -8.90 -3.28 -6.64
CA VAL A 91 -8.10 -3.43 -7.86
C VAL A 91 -8.88 -4.25 -8.87
N ASN A 92 -9.48 -3.58 -9.86
CA ASN A 92 -10.31 -4.20 -10.90
C ASN A 92 -9.74 -4.00 -12.31
N ASP A 93 -8.42 -3.86 -12.43
CA ASP A 93 -7.71 -3.60 -13.69
C ASP A 93 -7.11 -4.87 -14.33
N GLY A 94 -7.35 -6.05 -13.74
CA GLY A 94 -6.77 -7.31 -14.17
C GLY A 94 -5.33 -7.55 -13.67
N SER A 95 -4.75 -6.58 -12.94
CA SER A 95 -3.36 -6.69 -12.48
C SER A 95 -3.19 -7.67 -11.33
N LEU A 96 -4.27 -8.00 -10.62
CA LEU A 96 -4.28 -8.95 -9.52
C LEU A 96 -4.04 -10.37 -10.03
N GLU A 97 -4.82 -10.78 -11.04
CA GLU A 97 -4.72 -12.06 -11.74
C GLU A 97 -3.35 -12.19 -12.40
N GLU A 98 -2.87 -11.12 -13.05
CA GLU A 98 -1.54 -11.10 -13.66
C GLU A 98 -0.39 -11.27 -12.65
N VAL A 99 -0.54 -10.78 -11.42
CA VAL A 99 0.45 -10.94 -10.35
C VAL A 99 0.36 -12.35 -9.77
N ALA A 100 -0.85 -12.86 -9.52
CA ALA A 100 -1.09 -14.22 -9.05
C ALA A 100 -0.49 -15.26 -10.02
N GLU A 101 -0.72 -15.12 -11.32
CA GLU A 101 -0.16 -15.99 -12.36
C GLU A 101 1.38 -16.01 -12.32
N LYS A 102 2.01 -14.83 -12.20
CA LYS A 102 3.48 -14.74 -12.11
C LYS A 102 4.03 -15.42 -10.86
N LEU A 103 3.35 -15.27 -9.72
CA LEU A 103 3.74 -15.92 -8.46
C LEU A 103 3.61 -17.44 -8.57
N MET A 104 2.53 -17.93 -9.15
CA MET A 104 2.30 -19.36 -9.41
C MET A 104 3.38 -19.96 -10.32
N TYR A 105 3.67 -19.30 -11.45
CA TYR A 105 4.70 -19.75 -12.38
C TYR A 105 6.09 -19.84 -11.71
N MET A 106 6.43 -18.83 -10.90
CA MET A 106 7.69 -18.83 -10.16
C MET A 106 7.76 -19.92 -9.09
N HIS A 107 6.65 -20.22 -8.43
CA HIS A 107 6.56 -21.31 -7.48
C HIS A 107 6.77 -22.68 -8.16
N GLU A 108 6.13 -22.92 -9.31
CA GLU A 108 6.32 -24.15 -10.09
C GLU A 108 7.78 -24.31 -10.57
N GLU A 109 8.39 -23.25 -11.09
CA GLU A 109 9.80 -23.29 -11.47
C GLU A 109 10.73 -23.62 -10.29
N CYS A 110 10.44 -23.07 -9.10
CA CYS A 110 11.19 -23.38 -7.88
C CYS A 110 11.03 -24.85 -7.44
N LEU A 111 9.87 -25.46 -7.69
CA LEU A 111 9.65 -26.89 -7.44
C LEU A 111 10.45 -27.77 -8.42
N ASP A 112 10.56 -27.35 -9.67
CA ASP A 112 11.37 -28.00 -10.70
C ASP A 112 12.89 -27.77 -10.52
N GLY A 113 13.29 -26.87 -9.62
CA GLY A 113 14.68 -26.47 -9.38
C GLY A 113 15.24 -25.54 -10.48
N ASN A 114 14.36 -24.93 -11.27
CA ASN A 114 14.71 -23.91 -12.25
C ASN A 114 14.50 -22.53 -11.64
N PHE A 115 15.53 -21.68 -11.68
CA PHE A 115 15.45 -20.33 -11.08
C PHE A 115 15.65 -19.23 -12.13
N ASN A 116 15.37 -19.55 -13.39
CA ASN A 116 15.61 -18.64 -14.51
C ASN A 116 14.72 -17.40 -14.42
N SER A 117 13.44 -17.53 -14.08
CA SER A 117 12.57 -16.35 -13.93
C SER A 117 13.01 -15.45 -12.79
N ILE A 118 13.39 -16.01 -11.64
CA ILE A 118 13.89 -15.21 -10.50
C ILE A 118 15.20 -14.51 -10.88
N LYS A 119 16.08 -15.18 -11.62
CA LYS A 119 17.34 -14.59 -12.11
C LYS A 119 17.07 -13.45 -13.09
N MET A 120 16.21 -13.66 -14.09
CA MET A 120 15.78 -12.63 -15.04
C MET A 120 15.09 -11.45 -14.33
N LEU A 121 14.27 -11.76 -13.32
CA LEU A 121 13.59 -10.76 -12.49
C LEU A 121 14.61 -9.92 -11.73
N ARG A 122 15.63 -10.54 -11.15
CA ARG A 122 16.74 -9.84 -10.47
C ARG A 122 17.49 -8.91 -11.41
N GLU A 123 17.88 -9.40 -12.59
CA GLU A 123 18.60 -8.61 -13.60
C GLU A 123 17.78 -7.38 -14.04
N THR A 124 16.49 -7.57 -14.28
CA THR A 124 15.59 -6.47 -14.66
C THR A 124 15.26 -5.53 -13.48
N ASN A 125 15.48 -5.96 -12.24
CA ASN A 125 15.22 -5.13 -11.05
C ASN A 125 16.37 -4.16 -10.74
N VAL A 126 17.61 -4.56 -11.02
CA VAL A 126 18.83 -3.77 -10.74
C VAL A 126 18.88 -2.44 -11.51
N GLY A 127 18.15 -2.32 -12.63
CA GLY A 127 18.07 -1.10 -13.44
C GLY A 127 16.85 -0.23 -13.20
N ARG A 128 15.87 -0.65 -12.38
CA ARG A 128 14.59 0.04 -12.25
C ARG A 128 14.61 0.95 -11.01
N LYS A 129 14.64 2.26 -11.23
CA LYS A 129 14.28 3.24 -10.19
C LYS A 129 12.76 3.14 -9.97
N PRO A 130 12.25 3.30 -8.72
CA PRO A 130 10.81 3.37 -8.50
C PRO A 130 10.25 4.46 -9.42
N ALA A 131 9.18 4.13 -10.15
CA ALA A 131 8.57 5.05 -11.08
C ALA A 131 8.02 6.23 -10.28
N THR A 132 8.71 7.36 -10.28
CA THR A 132 8.21 8.59 -9.68
C THR A 132 6.96 9.00 -10.45
N TYR A 133 5.78 8.75 -9.88
CA TYR A 133 4.53 9.24 -10.44
C TYR A 133 4.46 10.74 -10.20
N VAL A 134 4.58 11.51 -11.29
CA VAL A 134 4.33 12.95 -11.26
C VAL A 134 2.83 13.14 -11.04
N ARG A 135 2.44 13.65 -9.87
CA ARG A 135 1.08 14.17 -9.69
C ARG A 135 0.90 15.32 -10.68
N GLN A 136 0.14 15.10 -11.74
CA GLN A 136 -0.38 16.19 -12.56
C GLN A 136 -1.45 16.90 -11.73
N ASP A 137 -1.04 17.95 -11.02
CA ASP A 137 -1.99 18.97 -10.59
C ASP A 137 -2.64 19.54 -11.86
N ALA A 138 -3.96 19.58 -11.89
CA ALA A 138 -4.71 20.29 -12.92
C ALA A 138 -4.51 21.79 -12.72
N SER A 139 -3.33 22.27 -13.12
CA SER A 139 -2.99 23.68 -13.23
C SER A 139 -2.67 23.92 -14.70
N ASP A 140 -3.65 24.52 -15.36
CA ASP A 140 -3.52 25.14 -16.67
C ASP A 140 -2.36 26.16 -16.63
N ASP A 141 -1.60 26.23 -17.74
CA ASP A 141 -0.70 27.35 -18.12
C ASP A 141 0.67 27.47 -17.39
N ASP A 142 1.76 27.08 -18.05
CA ASP A 142 2.70 28.00 -18.74
C ASP A 142 3.97 27.24 -19.20
N ASP A 143 4.43 27.60 -20.40
CA ASP A 143 5.58 27.10 -21.12
C ASP A 143 6.89 27.68 -20.55
N SER A 144 7.87 26.83 -20.25
CA SER A 144 9.28 27.26 -20.16
C SER A 144 10.21 26.04 -20.12
N SER A 145 10.60 25.58 -21.30
CA SER A 145 11.84 24.83 -21.49
C SER A 145 13.07 25.66 -21.12
N ASN A 146 13.96 25.13 -20.26
CA ASN A 146 15.40 25.33 -20.45
C ASN A 146 16.24 24.22 -19.78
N GLU A 147 17.15 23.66 -20.57
CA GLU A 147 18.19 22.71 -20.20
C GLU A 147 19.46 23.43 -19.66
N GLY A 148 20.26 22.72 -18.85
CA GLY A 148 21.61 23.13 -18.41
C GLY A 148 21.80 22.91 -16.91
N ASP A 149 22.31 21.76 -16.47
CA ASP A 149 23.74 21.36 -16.38
C ASP A 149 24.46 21.86 -15.11
N ASP A 150 25.20 20.91 -14.54
CA ASP A 150 26.03 20.83 -13.34
C ASP A 150 26.56 22.13 -12.67
N ARG A 151 26.45 22.15 -11.33
CA ARG A 151 27.60 22.45 -10.42
C ARG A 151 27.31 22.13 -8.95
N ASP A 152 28.05 21.13 -8.47
CA ASP A 152 28.50 20.93 -7.09
C ASP A 152 29.11 22.22 -6.51
N GLU A 153 28.61 22.67 -5.34
CA GLU A 153 29.46 23.29 -4.31
C GLU A 153 28.99 22.92 -2.89
N ASN A 154 29.83 22.13 -2.23
CA ASN A 154 29.91 21.92 -0.80
C ASN A 154 29.92 23.23 0.01
N LEU A 155 28.96 23.42 0.92
CA LEU A 155 29.11 24.30 2.10
C LEU A 155 28.60 23.60 3.36
N PRO A 156 29.48 23.28 4.33
CA PRO A 156 29.07 22.99 5.69
C PRO A 156 29.18 24.27 6.54
N ASN A 157 28.06 24.77 7.07
CA ASN A 157 28.04 25.70 8.21
C ASN A 157 26.59 25.82 8.71
N ASN A 158 26.25 25.31 9.89
CA ASN A 158 26.48 25.91 11.22
C ASN A 158 25.17 26.49 11.79
N SER A 159 24.67 25.79 12.81
CA SER A 159 24.05 26.30 14.03
C SER A 159 22.97 27.38 13.91
N SER A 160 21.72 27.01 14.24
CA SER A 160 20.82 27.89 14.98
C SER A 160 19.80 27.05 15.75
N ASP A 161 20.17 26.80 16.99
CA ASP A 161 19.37 26.46 18.15
C ASP A 161 18.30 27.54 18.38
N MET A 162 17.02 27.17 18.40
CA MET A 162 15.90 28.04 18.75
C MET A 162 15.15 27.42 19.91
N ALA A 163 15.63 27.71 21.12
CA ALA A 163 14.92 27.48 22.37
C ALA A 163 13.64 28.34 22.40
N ILE A 164 12.47 27.70 22.47
CA ILE A 164 11.23 28.34 22.87
C ILE A 164 11.11 28.17 24.39
N ASP A 165 11.39 29.24 25.12
CA ASP A 165 10.97 29.42 26.50
C ASP A 165 9.93 30.54 26.53
N SER A 166 8.69 30.22 26.91
CA SER A 166 7.88 31.14 27.71
C SER A 166 6.48 30.62 28.03
N MET A 167 6.21 30.73 29.33
CA MET A 167 4.94 31.05 29.97
C MET A 167 3.99 29.88 30.29
N GLU A 168 4.34 29.22 31.38
CA GLU A 168 3.48 28.97 32.53
C GLU A 168 2.30 29.95 32.66
N THR A 169 1.07 29.44 32.57
CA THR A 169 -0.09 30.04 33.23
C THR A 169 -0.86 28.94 33.98
N GLN A 170 -0.63 28.88 35.29
CA GLN A 170 -1.50 28.20 36.23
C GLN A 170 -2.68 29.11 36.58
N SER A 171 -3.91 28.57 36.58
CA SER A 171 -5.04 28.95 37.47
C SER A 171 -6.24 28.05 37.07
N SER A 172 -6.50 26.94 37.75
CA SER A 172 -7.16 26.75 39.06
C SER A 172 -8.70 26.89 39.04
N LEU A 173 -9.38 25.82 39.49
CA LEU A 173 -10.79 25.74 39.93
C LEU A 173 -11.83 25.93 38.81
N GLY A 174 -12.71 25.00 38.45
CA GLY A 174 -13.32 23.92 39.20
C GLY A 174 -14.83 24.14 39.21
N GLN A 175 -15.63 23.27 38.58
CA GLN A 175 -16.94 22.85 39.09
C GLN A 175 -17.62 21.81 38.20
N ASP A 176 -18.15 20.84 38.92
CA ASP A 176 -18.91 19.66 38.54
C ASP A 176 -20.39 20.01 38.27
N MET A 177 -21.07 19.10 37.54
CA MET A 177 -22.51 18.81 37.54
C MET A 177 -23.44 19.32 36.38
N MET A 178 -24.30 18.37 35.99
CA MET A 178 -25.73 18.45 35.57
C MET A 178 -26.08 18.42 34.07
N VAL A 179 -26.22 17.19 33.58
CA VAL A 179 -27.29 16.61 32.73
C VAL A 179 -28.57 17.46 32.53
N GLU A 180 -29.00 17.70 31.27
CA GLU A 180 -30.24 17.16 30.66
C GLU A 180 -30.42 17.55 29.18
N PRO A 181 -31.16 16.76 28.36
CA PRO A 181 -31.20 16.86 26.91
C PRO A 181 -32.34 17.75 26.39
N ALA A 182 -32.01 18.86 25.72
CA ALA A 182 -33.00 19.71 25.07
C ALA A 182 -33.17 19.31 23.58
N ILE A 183 -34.18 18.47 23.33
CA ILE A 183 -34.70 18.15 21.99
C ILE A 183 -35.14 19.44 21.29
N LYS A 184 -34.51 19.79 20.16
CA LYS A 184 -34.99 20.81 19.22
C LYS A 184 -34.91 20.29 17.78
N LYS A 185 -36.05 19.73 17.36
CA LYS A 185 -36.66 19.63 16.00
C LYS A 185 -35.77 19.13 14.83
N PRO A 186 -36.26 18.14 14.05
CA PRO A 186 -35.51 17.59 12.92
C PRO A 186 -35.35 18.65 11.83
N ALA A 187 -34.12 18.80 11.34
CA ALA A 187 -33.87 19.44 10.07
C ALA A 187 -34.57 18.60 8.98
N GLU A 188 -35.37 19.26 8.13
CA GLU A 188 -35.87 18.64 6.91
C GLU A 188 -34.67 18.19 6.08
N VAL A 189 -34.62 16.89 5.81
CA VAL A 189 -33.62 16.25 4.96
C VAL A 189 -34.28 16.11 3.60
N ASP A 190 -33.81 16.81 2.59
CA ASP A 190 -34.24 16.60 1.21
C ASP A 190 -33.79 15.19 0.76
N ASP A 191 -34.57 14.57 -0.14
CA ASP A 191 -34.35 13.19 -0.66
C ASP A 191 -32.99 12.96 -1.36
N ASP A 192 -32.18 14.02 -1.51
CA ASP A 192 -30.83 13.97 -2.11
C ASP A 192 -29.69 14.00 -1.06
N GLY A 193 -29.96 13.98 0.25
CA GLY A 193 -28.93 13.76 1.28
C GLY A 193 -27.91 14.90 1.49
N TRP A 194 -28.16 16.09 0.95
CA TRP A 194 -27.31 17.26 1.15
C TRP A 194 -27.95 18.29 2.09
N THR A 195 -27.23 18.65 3.16
CA THR A 195 -27.66 19.70 4.10
C THR A 195 -27.23 21.08 3.60
N THR A 196 -28.18 21.99 3.38
CA THR A 196 -27.90 23.38 3.00
C THR A 196 -27.42 24.19 4.21
N VAL A 197 -26.16 24.63 4.18
CA VAL A 197 -25.61 25.56 5.19
C VAL A 197 -25.91 27.02 4.83
N ALA A 198 -26.68 27.71 5.66
CA ALA A 198 -26.99 29.13 5.44
C ALA A 198 -25.74 30.01 5.66
N THR A 199 -25.28 30.70 4.61
CA THR A 199 -24.15 31.64 4.70
C THR A 199 -24.59 32.96 5.36
N ARG A 200 -24.02 33.28 6.54
CA ARG A 200 -24.26 34.57 7.20
C ARG A 200 -23.42 35.67 6.54
N ARG A 201 -24.02 36.38 5.57
CA ARG A 201 -23.46 37.61 4.99
C ARG A 201 -23.60 38.78 5.98
N ASN A 202 -22.51 39.15 6.65
CA ASN A 202 -22.47 40.31 7.55
C ASN A 202 -22.58 41.62 6.71
N LYS A 203 -23.72 42.29 6.81
CA LYS A 203 -24.04 43.54 6.10
C LYS A 203 -23.56 44.72 6.96
N GLY A 204 -22.78 45.61 6.34
CA GLY A 204 -22.00 46.65 6.99
C GLY A 204 -22.77 47.61 7.92
N ARG A 205 -22.03 48.16 8.88
CA ARG A 205 -22.42 49.33 9.67
C ARG A 205 -21.31 50.38 9.55
N ARG A 206 -21.54 51.36 8.68
CA ARG A 206 -20.87 52.66 8.69
C ARG A 206 -21.95 53.64 9.12
N ASN A 207 -21.78 54.24 10.29
CA ASN A 207 -22.30 55.54 10.73
C ASN A 207 -21.76 55.79 12.14
#